data_AF-A0A940AFZ6-F1
#
_entry.id   AF-A0A940AFZ6-F1
#
_cell.length_a   1.000
_cell.length_b   1.000
_cell.length_c   1.000
_cell.angle_alpha   90.00
_cell.angle_beta   90.00
_cell.angle_gamma   90.00
#
_symmetry.space_group_name_H-M   'P 1'
#
loop_
_entity.id
_entity.type
_entity.pdbx_description
1 polymer ?
#
loop_
_entity_poly.entity_id
_entity_poly.type
_entity_poly.pdbx_seq_one_letter_code
_entity_poly.pdbx_strand_id
1 'polypeptide(L)'
;FQFVRNVAANLRPLIRALKEAGLENGSVLPPCAARFGDPAIMRKVFACDALEHKMPSRLRTEPAGEYDRMLGIEGFFEFIYSLPAPYDQSIYAEFQFQPEIVKFRTLLAAVRNFRLFADQKTNDWLRSGAFERLYAGTGRVLEFRNRLAEKYSRQKSGSPREQILHKAVIIFLSPGEIPESELEKFSREVKKMRAPLIRLGRDYNTAADERRIQIRDEILRRGIPGDPVVRRMWGFKHYVR
;
A
#
# COMPACT_ATOMS: atom_id res chain seq x y z
N PHE A 1 15.51 30.95 28.23
CA PHE A 1 14.38 30.03 28.52
C PHE A 1 13.27 30.03 27.46
N GLN A 2 12.86 31.18 26.90
CA GLN A 2 11.79 31.24 25.89
C GLN A 2 12.07 30.40 24.62
N PHE A 3 13.30 30.43 24.13
CA PHE A 3 13.74 29.62 22.98
C PHE A 3 13.51 28.11 23.20
N VAL A 4 13.97 27.58 24.33
CA VAL A 4 13.81 26.16 24.69
C VAL A 4 12.33 25.78 24.83
N ARG A 5 11.50 26.67 25.38
CA ARG A 5 10.05 26.46 25.48
C ARG A 5 9.39 26.37 24.10
N ASN A 6 9.76 27.25 23.18
CA ASN A 6 9.23 27.23 21.81
C ASN A 6 9.65 25.96 21.06
N VAL A 7 10.91 25.55 21.19
CA VAL A 7 11.41 24.28 20.63
C VAL A 7 10.61 23.09 21.18
N ALA A 8 10.39 23.03 22.49
CA ALA A 8 9.61 21.96 23.11
C ALA A 8 8.15 21.96 22.65
N ALA A 9 7.53 23.14 22.48
CA ALA A 9 6.16 23.27 21.98
C ALA A 9 6.00 22.72 20.56
N ASN A 10 6.98 22.97 19.68
CA ASN A 10 6.99 22.46 18.31
C ASN A 10 7.34 20.97 18.22
N LEU A 11 8.21 20.48 19.12
CA LEU A 11 8.67 19.09 19.12
C LEU A 11 7.62 18.11 19.65
N ARG A 12 6.83 18.51 20.67
CA ARG A 12 5.80 17.65 21.28
C ARG A 12 4.81 17.03 20.28
N PRO A 13 4.15 17.80 19.38
CA PRO A 13 3.23 17.21 18.41
C PRO A 13 3.93 16.25 17.43
N LEU A 14 5.18 16.52 17.06
CA LEU A 14 5.95 15.64 16.17
C LEU A 14 6.27 14.30 16.82
N ILE A 15 6.71 14.30 18.08
CA ILE A 15 6.94 13.07 18.85
C ILE A 15 5.63 12.31 19.05
N ARG A 16 4.54 13.01 19.34
CA ARG A 16 3.21 12.41 19.49
C ARG A 16 2.78 11.70 18.21
N ALA A 17 2.90 12.35 17.05
CA ALA A 17 2.56 11.76 15.77
C ALA A 17 3.39 10.51 15.45
N LEU A 18 4.70 10.50 15.78
CA LEU A 18 5.54 9.31 15.64
C LEU A 18 5.06 8.16 16.51
N LYS A 19 4.72 8.43 17.77
CA LYS A 19 4.20 7.42 18.70
C LYS A 19 2.84 6.87 18.26
N GLU A 20 1.92 7.74 17.85
CA GLU A 20 0.62 7.34 17.31
C GLU A 20 0.76 6.49 16.04
N ALA A 21 1.80 6.73 15.24
CA ALA A 21 2.16 5.89 14.10
C ALA A 21 2.96 4.61 14.46
N GLY A 22 3.19 4.36 15.76
CA GLY A 22 3.82 3.15 16.27
C GLY A 22 5.35 3.18 16.39
N LEU A 23 6.00 4.34 16.21
CA LEU A 23 7.45 4.48 16.40
C LEU A 23 7.75 4.96 17.82
N GLU A 24 8.18 4.03 18.66
CA GLU A 24 8.66 4.31 20.02
C GLU A 24 10.20 4.29 20.11
N ASN A 25 10.73 4.74 21.26
CA ASN A 25 12.16 4.80 21.49
C ASN A 25 12.77 3.39 21.52
N GLY A 26 13.78 3.14 20.69
CA GLY A 26 14.58 1.91 20.75
C GLY A 26 14.21 0.85 19.71
N SER A 27 14.91 0.92 18.59
CA SER A 27 15.38 -0.20 17.76
C SER A 27 14.43 -1.11 16.95
N VAL A 28 13.11 -1.14 17.12
CA VAL A 28 12.25 -2.03 16.29
C VAL A 28 11.48 -1.24 15.22
N LEU A 29 11.42 -1.78 13.99
CA LEU A 29 10.53 -1.26 12.95
C LEU A 29 9.07 -1.43 13.40
N PRO A 30 8.22 -0.39 13.30
CA PRO A 30 6.81 -0.54 13.65
C PRO A 30 6.16 -1.69 12.87
N PRO A 31 5.20 -2.44 13.44
CA PRO A 31 4.59 -3.59 12.80
C PRO A 31 4.05 -3.33 11.39
N CYS A 32 3.50 -2.12 11.15
CA CYS A 32 2.99 -1.71 9.84
C CYS A 32 4.07 -1.65 8.76
N ALA A 33 5.32 -1.34 9.13
CA ALA A 33 6.46 -1.40 8.21
C ALA A 33 7.03 -2.83 8.17
N ALA A 34 7.25 -3.46 9.33
CA ALA A 34 7.94 -4.75 9.44
C ALA A 34 7.27 -5.87 8.61
N ARG A 35 5.94 -5.89 8.52
CA ARG A 35 5.18 -6.88 7.72
C ARG A 35 5.54 -6.88 6.23
N PHE A 36 5.93 -5.73 5.66
CA PHE A 36 6.40 -5.68 4.26
C PHE A 36 7.75 -6.38 4.06
N GLY A 37 8.48 -6.61 5.16
CA GLY A 37 9.75 -7.34 5.17
C GLY A 37 9.57 -8.86 5.20
N ASP A 38 8.38 -9.35 5.57
CA ASP A 38 8.08 -10.78 5.68
C ASP A 38 7.82 -11.39 4.28
N PRO A 39 8.70 -12.30 3.78
CA PRO A 39 8.53 -12.90 2.47
C PRO A 39 7.28 -13.79 2.34
N ALA A 40 6.84 -14.42 3.43
CA ALA A 40 5.67 -15.30 3.41
C ALA A 40 4.38 -14.50 3.29
N ILE A 41 4.26 -13.39 4.03
CA ILE A 41 3.14 -12.45 3.91
C ILE A 41 3.12 -11.85 2.49
N MET A 42 4.23 -11.28 2.04
CA MET A 42 4.26 -10.59 0.75
C MET A 42 4.03 -11.53 -0.44
N ARG A 43 4.40 -12.82 -0.33
CA ARG A 43 4.04 -13.82 -1.34
C ARG A 43 2.54 -13.98 -1.49
N LYS A 44 1.79 -14.04 -0.37
CA LYS A 44 0.32 -14.11 -0.38
C LYS A 44 -0.31 -12.85 -0.96
N VAL A 45 0.22 -11.69 -0.58
CA VAL A 45 -0.20 -10.39 -1.14
C VAL A 45 -0.06 -10.39 -2.66
N PHE A 46 1.12 -10.70 -3.21
CA PHE A 46 1.31 -10.65 -4.66
C PHE A 46 0.62 -11.79 -5.43
N ALA A 47 0.29 -12.89 -4.75
CA ALA A 47 -0.59 -13.94 -5.25
C ALA A 47 -2.08 -13.52 -5.27
N CYS A 48 -2.44 -12.40 -4.62
CA CYS A 48 -3.82 -11.96 -4.41
C CYS A 48 -4.67 -13.00 -3.68
N ASP A 49 -4.15 -13.56 -2.58
CA ASP A 49 -4.78 -14.61 -1.78
C ASP A 49 -6.24 -14.33 -1.39
N ALA A 50 -6.62 -13.07 -1.23
CA ALA A 50 -8.01 -12.67 -1.01
C ALA A 50 -8.99 -13.33 -2.00
N LEU A 51 -8.63 -13.50 -3.27
CA LEU A 51 -9.50 -14.12 -4.30
C LEU A 51 -9.75 -15.62 -4.07
N GLU A 52 -8.98 -16.27 -3.20
CA GLU A 52 -9.20 -17.66 -2.79
C GLU A 52 -10.38 -17.77 -1.83
N HIS A 53 -10.62 -16.71 -1.04
CA HIS A 53 -11.69 -16.63 -0.05
C HIS A 53 -13.02 -16.14 -0.64
N LYS A 54 -14.06 -16.13 0.21
CA LYS A 54 -15.35 -15.57 -0.16
C LYS A 54 -15.23 -14.06 -0.39
N MET A 55 -15.88 -13.56 -1.46
CA MET A 55 -15.91 -12.13 -1.73
C MET A 55 -16.45 -11.40 -0.49
N PRO A 56 -15.67 -10.49 0.11
CA PRO A 56 -16.03 -9.93 1.39
C PRO A 56 -17.06 -8.80 1.23
N SER A 57 -17.79 -8.53 2.31
CA SER A 57 -18.67 -7.35 2.39
C SER A 57 -17.84 -6.07 2.37
N ARG A 58 -18.44 -4.98 1.87
CA ARG A 58 -17.85 -3.63 2.02
C ARG A 58 -17.76 -3.20 3.49
N LEU A 59 -18.65 -3.69 4.34
CA LEU A 59 -18.71 -3.38 5.78
C LEU A 59 -17.92 -4.38 6.63
N ARG A 60 -16.97 -5.10 6.05
CA ARG A 60 -16.16 -6.08 6.79
C ARG A 60 -15.31 -5.40 7.86
N THR A 61 -15.24 -6.01 9.04
CA THR A 61 -14.38 -5.58 10.15
C THR A 61 -13.03 -6.29 10.15
N GLU A 62 -12.93 -7.41 9.43
CA GLU A 62 -11.71 -8.21 9.29
C GLU A 62 -11.28 -8.33 7.82
N PRO A 63 -9.98 -8.42 7.55
CA PRO A 63 -9.47 -8.55 6.19
C PRO A 63 -9.77 -9.94 5.62
N ALA A 64 -10.09 -9.99 4.33
CA ALA A 64 -10.41 -11.24 3.62
C ALA A 64 -9.19 -12.12 3.29
N GLY A 65 -7.97 -11.64 3.57
CA GLY A 65 -6.70 -12.29 3.26
C GLY A 65 -5.53 -11.33 3.51
N GLU A 66 -4.29 -11.75 3.27
CA GLU A 66 -3.12 -10.88 3.44
C GLU A 66 -3.10 -9.74 2.42
N TYR A 67 -3.57 -9.95 1.19
CA TYR A 67 -3.75 -8.86 0.23
C TYR A 67 -4.58 -7.73 0.82
N ASP A 68 -5.72 -8.07 1.42
CA ASP A 68 -6.67 -7.09 1.95
C ASP A 68 -6.17 -6.44 3.24
N ARG A 69 -5.51 -7.22 4.11
CA ARG A 69 -4.84 -6.70 5.32
C ARG A 69 -3.75 -5.69 4.97
N MET A 70 -2.92 -6.02 3.99
CA MET A 70 -1.74 -5.24 3.67
C MET A 70 -2.07 -4.02 2.82
N LEU A 71 -2.91 -4.19 1.79
CA LEU A 71 -3.15 -3.18 0.76
C LEU A 71 -4.56 -2.58 0.85
N GLY A 72 -5.56 -3.40 1.19
CA GLY A 72 -6.98 -3.06 1.12
C GLY A 72 -7.52 -3.25 -0.30
N ILE A 73 -8.63 -3.97 -0.45
CA ILE A 73 -9.17 -4.33 -1.78
C ILE A 73 -9.60 -3.09 -2.58
N GLU A 74 -10.59 -2.34 -2.10
CA GLU A 74 -11.20 -1.25 -2.86
C GLU A 74 -10.27 -0.05 -2.98
N GLY A 75 -9.75 0.45 -1.85
CA GLY A 75 -8.90 1.63 -1.82
C GLY A 75 -7.61 1.47 -2.62
N PHE A 76 -6.96 0.31 -2.57
CA PHE A 76 -5.70 0.14 -3.29
C PHE A 76 -5.90 0.04 -4.80
N PHE A 77 -6.96 -0.62 -5.27
CA PHE A 77 -7.27 -0.64 -6.69
C PHE A 77 -7.67 0.75 -7.21
N GLU A 78 -8.46 1.50 -6.44
CA GLU A 78 -8.82 2.86 -6.81
C GLU A 78 -7.59 3.75 -6.93
N PHE A 79 -6.65 3.66 -5.99
CA PHE A 79 -5.35 4.32 -6.09
C PHE A 79 -4.60 3.94 -7.37
N ILE A 80 -4.50 2.65 -7.69
CA ILE A 80 -3.82 2.19 -8.91
C ILE A 80 -4.47 2.81 -10.16
N TYR A 81 -5.80 2.88 -10.17
CA TYR A 81 -6.58 3.29 -11.32
C TYR A 81 -6.70 4.81 -11.48
N SER A 82 -6.61 5.58 -10.39
CA SER A 82 -6.69 7.04 -10.43
C SER A 82 -5.44 7.68 -11.02
N LEU A 83 -4.29 7.01 -10.98
CA LEU A 83 -3.04 7.53 -11.52
C LEU A 83 -3.16 7.82 -13.04
N PRO A 84 -2.52 8.90 -13.53
CA PRO A 84 -1.64 9.84 -12.81
C PRO A 84 -2.38 10.92 -12.01
N ALA A 85 -3.73 10.95 -12.03
CA ALA A 85 -4.49 11.95 -11.31
C ALA A 85 -4.36 11.79 -9.78
N PRO A 86 -4.59 12.87 -9.01
CA PRO A 86 -4.59 12.81 -7.56
C PRO A 86 -5.56 11.74 -7.04
N TYR A 87 -5.12 11.00 -6.03
CA TYR A 87 -5.91 9.98 -5.35
C TYR A 87 -6.43 10.52 -4.02
N ASP A 88 -7.74 10.49 -3.81
CA ASP A 88 -8.34 10.80 -2.52
C ASP A 88 -8.19 9.62 -1.56
N GLN A 89 -7.52 9.85 -0.43
CA GLN A 89 -7.31 8.82 0.59
C GLN A 89 -8.51 8.67 1.54
N SER A 90 -9.51 9.56 1.44
CA SER A 90 -10.71 9.53 2.29
C SER A 90 -11.48 8.21 2.19
N ILE A 91 -11.38 7.49 1.06
CA ILE A 91 -11.99 6.17 0.89
C ILE A 91 -11.53 5.15 1.95
N TYR A 92 -10.30 5.28 2.47
CA TYR A 92 -9.85 4.39 3.54
C TYR A 92 -10.52 4.65 4.88
N ALA A 93 -11.15 5.83 5.07
CA ALA A 93 -11.91 6.15 6.28
C ALA A 93 -13.27 5.43 6.32
N GLU A 94 -13.75 4.93 5.18
CA GLU A 94 -15.00 4.15 5.11
C GLU A 94 -14.82 2.70 5.60
N PHE A 95 -13.58 2.22 5.66
CA PHE A 95 -13.30 0.86 6.11
C PHE A 95 -13.28 0.77 7.64
N GLN A 96 -13.86 -0.32 8.16
CA GLN A 96 -13.86 -0.61 9.59
C GLN A 96 -12.48 -1.09 10.11
N PHE A 97 -11.52 -1.32 9.21
CA PHE A 97 -10.12 -1.55 9.53
C PHE A 97 -9.22 -0.77 8.57
N GLN A 98 -8.04 -0.38 9.05
CA GLN A 98 -7.06 0.34 8.23
C GLN A 98 -6.00 -0.63 7.68
N PRO A 99 -5.77 -0.68 6.35
CA PRO A 99 -4.72 -1.50 5.76
C PRO A 99 -3.31 -1.07 6.20
N GLU A 100 -2.38 -2.02 6.26
CA GLU A 100 -1.00 -1.77 6.74
C GLU A 100 -0.24 -0.77 5.85
N ILE A 101 -0.51 -0.73 4.53
CA ILE A 101 0.11 0.25 3.63
C ILE A 101 -0.27 1.69 3.98
N VAL A 102 -1.51 1.91 4.43
CA VAL A 102 -1.99 3.24 4.85
C VAL A 102 -1.31 3.63 6.16
N LYS A 103 -1.27 2.72 7.14
CA LYS A 103 -0.55 2.94 8.40
C LYS A 103 0.93 3.24 8.16
N PHE A 104 1.57 2.51 7.24
CA PHE A 104 2.96 2.74 6.90
C PHE A 104 3.16 4.09 6.20
N ARG A 105 2.26 4.50 5.32
CA ARG A 105 2.28 5.85 4.73
C ARG A 105 2.13 6.95 5.79
N THR A 106 1.23 6.78 6.76
CA THR A 106 1.07 7.71 7.89
C THR A 106 2.36 7.80 8.72
N LEU A 107 3.00 6.66 9.01
CA LEU A 107 4.32 6.64 9.66
C LEU A 107 5.38 7.40 8.87
N LEU A 108 5.45 7.19 7.55
CA LEU A 108 6.41 7.90 6.69
C LEU A 108 6.17 9.42 6.69
N ALA A 109 4.90 9.85 6.71
CA ALA A 109 4.54 11.27 6.82
C ALA A 109 4.98 11.86 8.16
N ALA A 110 4.73 11.15 9.28
CA ALA A 110 5.18 11.56 10.61
C ALA A 110 6.72 11.64 10.69
N VAL A 111 7.42 10.64 10.13
CA VAL A 111 8.89 10.61 10.01
C VAL A 111 9.39 11.82 9.22
N ARG A 112 8.79 12.13 8.06
CA ARG A 112 9.19 13.28 7.24
C ARG A 112 9.05 14.58 8.02
N ASN A 113 7.91 14.80 8.67
CA ASN A 113 7.65 16.03 9.43
C ASN A 113 8.61 16.18 10.62
N PHE A 114 8.89 15.08 11.33
CA PHE A 114 9.88 15.09 12.40
C PHE A 114 11.28 15.42 11.90
N ARG A 115 11.71 14.83 10.78
CA ARG A 115 13.05 15.09 10.22
C ARG A 115 13.18 16.50 9.66
N LEU A 116 12.15 17.05 9.02
CA LEU A 116 12.12 18.46 8.60
C LEU A 116 12.37 19.43 9.75
N PHE A 117 11.92 19.08 10.97
CA PHE A 117 12.25 19.83 12.18
C PHE A 117 13.66 19.52 12.68
N ALA A 118 14.00 18.23 12.84
CA ALA A 118 15.26 17.78 13.43
C ALA A 118 16.50 18.19 12.62
N ASP A 119 16.38 18.29 11.29
CA ASP A 119 17.48 18.58 10.37
C ASP A 119 17.70 20.08 10.16
N GLN A 120 16.96 20.94 10.87
CA GLN A 120 17.25 22.37 10.93
C GLN A 120 18.52 22.61 11.75
N LYS A 121 19.47 23.39 11.22
CA LYS A 121 20.73 23.74 11.91
C LYS A 121 20.52 24.30 13.33
N THR A 122 19.43 25.03 13.54
CA THR A 122 19.05 25.59 14.85
C THR A 122 18.74 24.53 15.91
N ASN A 123 18.54 23.28 15.51
CA ASN A 123 18.16 22.16 16.36
C ASN A 123 19.29 21.12 16.54
N ASP A 124 20.50 21.37 16.03
CA ASP A 124 21.64 20.44 16.15
C ASP A 124 22.00 20.11 17.61
N TRP A 125 21.75 21.03 18.54
CA TRP A 125 21.96 20.82 19.97
C TRP A 125 21.06 19.73 20.58
N LEU A 126 19.98 19.32 19.89
CA LEU A 126 19.09 18.24 20.32
C LEU A 126 19.69 16.84 20.07
N ARG A 127 20.79 16.71 19.32
CA ARG A 127 21.40 15.45 18.86
C ARG A 127 22.09 14.63 19.95
N SER A 128 21.35 14.33 21.02
CA SER A 128 21.85 13.51 22.12
C SER A 128 20.72 12.70 22.77
N GLY A 129 21.11 11.68 23.54
CA GLY A 129 20.21 10.92 24.40
C GLY A 129 18.98 10.34 23.68
N ALA A 130 17.80 10.61 24.23
CA ALA A 130 16.54 10.06 23.71
C ALA A 130 16.16 10.61 22.33
N PHE A 131 16.48 11.87 22.05
CA PHE A 131 16.19 12.48 20.76
C PHE A 131 17.00 11.82 19.65
N GLU A 132 18.30 11.59 19.87
CA GLU A 132 19.15 10.91 18.89
C GLU A 132 18.68 9.49 18.62
N ARG A 133 18.26 8.74 19.66
CA ARG A 133 17.68 7.39 19.48
C ARG A 133 16.39 7.42 18.63
N LEU A 134 15.53 8.41 18.85
CA LEU A 134 14.31 8.58 18.06
C LEU A 134 14.66 8.93 16.60
N TYR A 135 15.59 9.86 16.40
CA TYR A 135 16.06 10.25 15.08
C TYR A 135 16.66 9.06 14.30
N ALA A 136 17.54 8.28 14.93
CA ALA A 136 18.07 7.05 14.36
C ALA A 136 16.95 6.05 14.01
N GLY A 137 15.90 5.96 14.85
CA GLY A 137 14.69 5.19 14.56
C GLY A 137 14.00 5.62 13.28
N THR A 138 13.83 6.92 13.07
CA THR A 138 13.26 7.44 11.81
C THR A 138 14.13 7.10 10.59
N GLY A 139 15.46 7.09 10.76
CA GLY A 139 16.42 6.70 9.72
C GLY A 139 16.21 5.26 9.27
N ARG A 140 16.10 4.33 10.23
CA ARG A 140 15.82 2.91 9.93
C ARG A 140 14.52 2.70 9.16
N VAL A 141 13.46 3.46 9.47
CA VAL A 141 12.19 3.41 8.74
C VAL A 141 12.38 3.83 7.27
N LEU A 142 13.11 4.94 7.03
CA LEU A 142 13.38 5.43 5.68
C LEU A 142 14.27 4.47 4.88
N GLU A 143 15.34 3.95 5.51
CA GLU A 143 16.23 2.94 4.92
C GLU A 143 15.46 1.67 4.55
N PHE A 144 14.59 1.20 5.44
CA PHE A 144 13.75 0.04 5.17
C PHE A 144 12.82 0.28 3.96
N ARG A 145 12.15 1.43 3.89
CA ARG A 145 11.32 1.81 2.74
C ARG A 145 12.14 1.87 1.45
N ASN A 146 13.34 2.44 1.48
CA ASN A 146 14.22 2.51 0.31
C ASN A 146 14.63 1.10 -0.16
N ARG A 147 14.99 0.20 0.77
CA ARG A 147 15.32 -1.20 0.44
C ARG A 147 14.13 -1.95 -0.16
N LEU A 148 12.91 -1.71 0.34
CA LEU A 148 11.70 -2.27 -0.28
C LEU A 148 11.54 -1.77 -1.72
N ALA A 149 11.72 -0.47 -1.93
CA ALA A 149 11.62 0.12 -3.26
C ALA A 149 12.65 -0.45 -4.24
N GLU A 150 13.90 -0.58 -3.80
CA GLU A 150 14.98 -1.19 -4.57
C GLU A 150 14.68 -2.65 -4.90
N LYS A 151 14.24 -3.44 -3.91
CA LYS A 151 13.86 -4.85 -4.07
C LYS A 151 12.78 -5.01 -5.14
N TYR A 152 11.68 -4.27 -5.02
CA TYR A 152 10.56 -4.36 -5.95
C TYR A 152 10.85 -3.78 -7.33
N SER A 153 11.74 -2.78 -7.43
CA SER A 153 12.17 -2.22 -8.71
C SER A 153 13.06 -3.18 -9.51
N ARG A 154 13.84 -4.03 -8.82
CA ARG A 154 14.68 -5.06 -9.43
C ARG A 154 13.91 -6.32 -9.82
N GLN A 155 12.74 -6.55 -9.24
CA GLN A 155 11.93 -7.73 -9.50
C GLN A 155 11.29 -7.65 -10.90
N LYS A 156 12.02 -8.16 -11.90
CA LYS A 156 11.56 -8.22 -13.30
C LYS A 156 10.85 -9.53 -13.65
N SER A 157 10.99 -10.56 -12.82
CA SER A 157 10.30 -11.84 -12.95
C SER A 157 8.95 -11.80 -12.23
N GLY A 158 7.94 -12.42 -12.82
CA GLY A 158 6.58 -12.49 -12.27
C GLY A 158 5.52 -12.16 -13.30
N SER A 159 4.27 -12.39 -12.91
CA SER A 159 3.11 -12.09 -13.76
C SER A 159 2.96 -10.57 -13.97
N PRO A 160 2.30 -10.10 -15.05
CA PRO A 160 1.98 -8.68 -15.21
C PRO A 160 1.25 -8.08 -14.00
N ARG A 161 0.37 -8.87 -13.36
CA ARG A 161 -0.33 -8.47 -12.13
C ARG A 161 0.64 -8.16 -11.00
N GLU A 162 1.56 -9.06 -10.74
CA GLU A 162 2.56 -8.92 -9.67
C GLU A 162 3.49 -7.72 -9.91
N GLN A 163 3.91 -7.49 -11.16
CA GLN A 163 4.72 -6.33 -11.52
C GLN A 163 3.98 -5.00 -11.26
N ILE A 164 2.68 -4.94 -11.59
CA ILE A 164 1.83 -3.78 -11.29
C ILE A 164 1.74 -3.56 -9.78
N LEU A 165 1.52 -4.61 -8.99
CA LEU A 165 1.42 -4.50 -7.53
C LEU A 165 2.74 -4.05 -6.89
N HIS A 166 3.88 -4.59 -7.33
CA HIS A 166 5.20 -4.14 -6.90
C HIS A 166 5.38 -2.62 -7.10
N LYS A 167 5.12 -2.14 -8.33
CA LYS A 167 5.25 -0.71 -8.66
C LYS A 167 4.25 0.13 -7.87
N ALA A 168 3.01 -0.30 -7.75
CA ALA A 168 1.98 0.42 -6.99
C ALA A 168 2.35 0.60 -5.52
N VAL A 169 2.91 -0.44 -4.87
CA VAL A 169 3.39 -0.34 -3.48
C VAL A 169 4.51 0.70 -3.36
N ILE A 170 5.45 0.71 -4.30
CA ILE A 170 6.53 1.70 -4.33
C ILE A 170 5.97 3.12 -4.47
N ILE A 171 5.08 3.31 -5.45
CA ILE A 171 4.46 4.61 -5.73
C ILE A 171 3.70 5.10 -4.49
N PHE A 172 2.92 4.22 -3.85
CA PHE A 172 2.12 4.56 -2.68
C PHE A 172 2.98 4.95 -1.46
N LEU A 173 4.17 4.35 -1.31
CA LEU A 173 5.08 4.61 -0.18
C LEU A 173 6.18 5.64 -0.50
N SER A 174 6.10 6.31 -1.65
CA SER A 174 7.07 7.32 -2.07
C SER A 174 7.05 8.55 -1.14
N PRO A 175 8.21 9.16 -0.83
CA PRO A 175 8.34 10.23 0.15
C PRO A 175 8.02 11.61 -0.44
N GLY A 176 7.82 11.69 -1.76
CA GLY A 176 7.61 12.90 -2.52
C GLY A 176 6.94 12.61 -3.87
N GLU A 177 6.83 13.65 -4.68
CA GLU A 177 6.22 13.58 -6.00
C GLU A 177 7.03 12.68 -6.93
N ILE A 178 6.32 11.77 -7.60
CA ILE A 178 6.89 10.94 -8.65
C ILE A 178 6.64 11.68 -9.96
N PRO A 179 7.64 11.73 -10.87
CA PRO A 179 7.46 12.40 -12.16
C PRO A 179 6.19 11.92 -12.85
N GLU A 180 5.38 12.86 -13.35
CA GLU A 180 4.10 12.56 -14.00
C GLU A 180 4.28 11.56 -15.15
N SER A 181 5.38 11.68 -15.92
CA SER A 181 5.72 10.76 -17.01
C SER A 181 5.90 9.30 -16.56
N GLU A 182 6.43 9.05 -15.36
CA GLU A 182 6.53 7.71 -14.77
C GLU A 182 5.14 7.20 -14.33
N LEU A 183 4.29 8.07 -13.79
CA LEU A 183 2.91 7.73 -13.44
C LEU A 183 2.06 7.44 -14.68
N GLU A 184 2.21 8.19 -15.76
CA GLU A 184 1.57 7.93 -17.05
C GLU A 184 2.03 6.60 -17.66
N LYS A 185 3.32 6.30 -17.58
CA LYS A 185 3.87 5.01 -18.00
C LYS A 185 3.26 3.87 -17.19
N PHE A 186 3.22 3.98 -15.87
CA PHE A 186 2.56 3.00 -15.01
C PHE A 186 1.07 2.83 -15.37
N SER A 187 0.36 3.92 -15.60
CA SER A 187 -1.06 3.90 -15.98
C SER A 187 -1.31 3.19 -17.31
N ARG A 188 -0.40 3.36 -18.29
CA ARG A 188 -0.44 2.60 -19.55
C ARG A 188 -0.21 1.11 -19.33
N GLU A 189 0.70 0.72 -18.45
CA GLU A 189 0.94 -0.68 -18.09
C GLU A 189 -0.30 -1.32 -17.42
N VAL A 190 -0.96 -0.60 -16.50
CA VAL A 190 -2.23 -1.03 -15.87
C VAL A 190 -3.30 -1.26 -16.95
N LYS A 191 -3.50 -0.29 -17.85
CA LYS A 191 -4.47 -0.40 -18.95
C LYS A 191 -4.17 -1.60 -19.86
N LYS A 192 -2.90 -1.82 -20.20
CA LYS A 192 -2.46 -2.97 -21.02
C LYS A 192 -2.74 -4.30 -20.34
N MET A 193 -2.46 -4.42 -19.04
CA MET A 193 -2.76 -5.63 -18.26
C MET A 193 -4.27 -5.90 -18.20
N ARG A 194 -5.07 -4.83 -18.05
CA ARG A 194 -6.52 -4.91 -17.85
C ARG A 194 -7.31 -5.16 -19.12
N ALA A 195 -6.83 -4.71 -20.29
CA ALA A 195 -7.57 -4.81 -21.55
C ALA A 195 -8.00 -6.25 -21.93
N PRO A 196 -7.15 -7.29 -21.79
CA PRO A 196 -7.58 -8.68 -21.99
C PRO A 196 -8.69 -9.13 -21.02
N LEU A 197 -8.66 -8.68 -19.76
CA LEU A 197 -9.68 -9.04 -18.76
C LEU A 197 -11.04 -8.44 -19.13
N ILE A 198 -11.05 -7.21 -19.64
CA ILE A 198 -12.28 -6.55 -20.13
C ILE A 198 -12.86 -7.29 -21.34
N ARG A 199 -12.00 -7.80 -22.24
CA ARG A 199 -12.45 -8.64 -23.38
C ARG A 199 -13.11 -9.92 -22.86
N LEU A 200 -12.41 -10.66 -22.00
CA LEU A 200 -12.94 -11.87 -21.36
C LEU A 200 -14.27 -11.60 -20.63
N GLY A 201 -14.38 -10.47 -19.92
CA GLY A 201 -15.60 -10.09 -19.21
C GLY A 201 -16.79 -9.79 -20.12
N ARG A 202 -16.56 -9.37 -21.38
CA ARG A 202 -17.61 -9.23 -22.41
C ARG A 202 -18.01 -10.59 -22.95
N ASP A 203 -17.02 -11.43 -23.27
CA ASP A 203 -17.23 -12.78 -23.81
C ASP A 203 -17.98 -13.69 -22.83
N TYR A 204 -17.85 -13.46 -21.52
CA TYR A 204 -18.58 -14.20 -20.48
C TYR A 204 -20.09 -14.25 -20.70
N ASN A 205 -20.70 -13.14 -21.15
CA ASN A 205 -22.16 -13.04 -21.25
C ASN A 205 -22.72 -13.96 -22.34
N THR A 206 -21.99 -14.16 -23.44
CA THR A 206 -22.43 -14.95 -24.61
C THR A 206 -21.83 -16.35 -24.64
N ALA A 207 -20.88 -16.66 -23.76
CA ALA A 207 -20.26 -17.97 -23.66
C ALA A 207 -21.22 -19.05 -23.11
N ALA A 208 -21.02 -20.29 -23.55
CA ALA A 208 -21.60 -21.48 -22.93
C ALA A 208 -21.02 -21.72 -21.52
N ASP A 209 -21.69 -22.52 -20.70
CA ASP A 209 -21.42 -22.63 -19.26
C ASP A 209 -20.00 -23.11 -18.91
N GLU A 210 -19.48 -24.12 -19.62
CA GLU A 210 -18.10 -24.58 -19.43
C GLU A 210 -17.09 -23.47 -19.72
N ARG A 211 -17.34 -22.69 -20.78
CA ARG A 211 -16.48 -21.57 -21.16
C ARG A 211 -16.60 -20.41 -20.18
N ARG A 212 -17.78 -20.19 -19.57
CA ARG A 212 -17.97 -19.19 -18.50
C ARG A 212 -17.11 -19.49 -17.27
N ILE A 213 -17.02 -20.77 -16.87
CA ILE A 213 -16.16 -21.20 -15.76
C ILE A 213 -14.69 -20.88 -16.07
N GLN A 214 -14.22 -21.25 -17.27
CA GLN A 214 -12.85 -20.96 -17.70
C GLN A 214 -12.55 -19.45 -17.74
N ILE A 215 -13.48 -18.65 -18.27
CA ILE A 215 -13.34 -17.19 -18.33
C ILE A 215 -13.27 -16.59 -16.92
N ARG A 216 -14.16 -17.03 -16.02
CA ARG A 216 -14.18 -16.59 -14.61
C ARG A 216 -12.84 -16.87 -13.95
N ASP A 217 -12.36 -18.09 -14.04
CA ASP A 217 -11.14 -18.53 -13.36
C ASP A 217 -9.90 -17.82 -13.94
N GLU A 218 -9.87 -17.58 -15.26
CA GLU A 218 -8.82 -16.82 -15.93
C GLU A 218 -8.79 -15.35 -15.49
N ILE A 219 -9.97 -14.71 -15.36
CA ILE A 219 -10.09 -13.34 -14.85
C ILE A 219 -9.59 -13.26 -13.40
N LEU A 220 -10.00 -14.19 -12.53
CA LEU A 220 -9.56 -14.21 -11.13
C LEU A 220 -8.06 -14.47 -10.99
N ARG A 221 -7.50 -15.37 -11.81
CA ARG A 221 -6.08 -15.69 -11.80
C ARG A 221 -5.18 -14.52 -12.21
N ARG A 222 -5.66 -13.66 -13.12
CA ARG A 222 -4.84 -12.57 -13.71
C ARG A 222 -5.19 -11.19 -13.19
N GLY A 223 -6.37 -11.01 -12.64
CA GLY A 223 -6.87 -9.73 -12.20
C GLY A 223 -6.42 -9.33 -10.79
N ILE A 224 -6.58 -8.04 -10.50
CA ILE A 224 -6.29 -7.42 -9.20
C ILE A 224 -7.60 -7.32 -8.41
N PRO A 225 -7.64 -7.71 -7.12
CA PRO A 225 -8.79 -7.46 -6.25
C PRO A 225 -9.19 -5.98 -6.28
N GLY A 226 -10.49 -5.70 -6.34
CA GLY A 226 -11.00 -4.33 -6.43
C GLY A 226 -11.37 -3.90 -7.86
N ASP A 227 -10.75 -4.51 -8.88
CA ASP A 227 -11.15 -4.28 -10.27
C ASP A 227 -12.62 -4.69 -10.50
N PRO A 228 -13.49 -3.81 -11.04
CA PRO A 228 -14.88 -4.14 -11.33
C PRO A 228 -15.11 -5.45 -12.09
N VAL A 229 -14.25 -5.77 -13.08
CA VAL A 229 -14.37 -7.01 -13.86
C VAL A 229 -14.05 -8.23 -12.98
N VAL A 230 -13.02 -8.12 -12.14
CA VAL A 230 -12.60 -9.18 -11.23
C VAL A 230 -13.63 -9.38 -10.13
N ARG A 231 -14.13 -8.29 -9.54
CA ARG A 231 -15.19 -8.32 -8.52
C ARG A 231 -16.44 -9.04 -9.01
N ARG A 232 -16.88 -8.77 -10.24
CA ARG A 232 -18.04 -9.45 -10.84
C ARG A 232 -17.83 -10.97 -10.88
N MET A 233 -16.66 -11.42 -11.37
CA MET A 233 -16.33 -12.85 -11.45
C MET A 233 -16.14 -13.49 -10.07
N TRP A 234 -15.60 -12.73 -9.11
CA TRP A 234 -15.43 -13.19 -7.73
C TRP A 234 -16.78 -13.40 -7.05
N GLY A 235 -17.75 -12.52 -7.31
CA GLY A 235 -19.14 -12.72 -6.88
C GLY A 235 -19.72 -14.03 -7.42
N PHE A 236 -19.49 -14.36 -8.69
CA PHE A 236 -19.98 -15.59 -9.32
C PHE A 236 -19.32 -16.88 -8.83
N LYS A 237 -18.15 -16.81 -8.19
CA LYS A 237 -17.44 -17.99 -7.64
C LYS A 237 -18.30 -18.79 -6.65
N HIS A 238 -19.27 -18.15 -5.98
CA HIS A 238 -20.13 -18.79 -4.98
C HIS A 238 -21.54 -19.16 -5.47
N TYR A 239 -21.90 -18.81 -6.69
CA TYR A 239 -23.24 -19.09 -7.27
C TYR A 239 -23.26 -20.28 -8.22
N VAL A 240 -22.11 -20.90 -8.50
CA VAL A 240 -22.07 -22.16 -9.25
C VAL A 240 -22.22 -23.30 -8.26
N ARG A 241 -23.47 -23.70 -8.03
CA ARG A 241 -23.87 -25.02 -7.52
C ARG A 241 -24.76 -25.66 -8.59
#